data_AF-A0A843T4G6-F1
#
_entry.id   AF-A0A843T4G6-F1
#
_cell.length_a   1.000
_cell.length_b   1.000
_cell.length_c   1.000
_cell.angle_alpha   90.00
_cell.angle_beta   90.00
_cell.angle_gamma   90.00
#
_symmetry.space_group_name_H-M   'P 1'
#
loop_
_entity.id
_entity.type
_entity.pdbx_description
1 polymer ?
#
loop_
_entity_poly.entity_id
_entity_poly.type
_entity_poly.pdbx_seq_one_letter_code
_entity_poly.pdbx_strand_id
1 'polypeptide(L)'
;MQMLFMAHSGVRYLVLLAGIVALVYFAYAVASKKGDARTARIVGSAFTGLIDLQIVLGLLMVAFGLFYSALIGHMFMMIAAAAVAHGSMRFGRSAPDVARGNTIRLLGVAVSLALVVGGIMAIGRSVFGSGSPTLI
;
A
#
# COMPACT_ATOMS: atom_id res chain seq x y z
N MET A 1 -6.63 17.88 14.60
CA MET A 1 -5.74 17.90 13.40
C MET A 1 -4.39 17.23 13.64
N GLN A 2 -3.63 17.61 14.68
CA GLN A 2 -2.30 17.04 14.93
C GLN A 2 -2.31 15.52 15.17
N MET A 3 -3.25 15.01 15.98
CA MET A 3 -3.40 13.55 16.20
C MET A 3 -3.73 12.79 14.91
N LEU A 4 -4.61 13.32 14.07
CA LEU A 4 -4.96 12.71 12.77
C LEU A 4 -3.75 12.66 11.83
N PHE A 5 -2.95 13.73 11.81
CA PHE A 5 -1.72 13.79 11.01
C PHE A 5 -0.68 12.78 11.50
N MET A 6 -0.47 12.67 12.83
CA MET A 6 0.44 11.67 13.41
C MET A 6 -0.04 10.24 13.12
N ALA A 7 -1.33 9.98 13.23
CA ALA A 7 -1.92 8.69 12.90
C ALA A 7 -1.73 8.34 11.42
N HIS A 8 -2.06 9.26 10.50
CA HIS A 8 -1.86 9.05 9.06
C HIS A 8 -0.37 8.88 8.71
N SER A 9 0.53 9.62 9.36
CA SER A 9 1.96 9.45 9.18
C SER A 9 2.45 8.09 9.68
N GLY A 10 1.99 7.64 10.85
CA GLY A 10 2.33 6.35 11.43
C GLY A 10 1.81 5.17 10.60
N VAL A 11 0.55 5.23 10.18
CA VAL A 11 -0.09 4.17 9.36
C VAL A 11 0.62 4.03 8.01
N ARG A 12 1.18 5.10 7.44
CA ARG A 12 2.02 5.02 6.24
C ARG A 12 3.18 4.02 6.41
N TYR A 13 3.89 4.09 7.54
CA TYR A 13 5.00 3.18 7.82
C TYR A 13 4.52 1.75 8.05
N LEU A 14 3.33 1.58 8.64
CA LEU A 14 2.70 0.26 8.75
C LEU A 14 2.32 -0.31 7.37
N VAL A 15 1.80 0.51 6.45
CA VAL A 15 1.52 0.11 5.06
C VAL A 15 2.79 -0.37 4.37
N LEU A 16 3.89 0.38 4.48
CA LEU A 16 5.17 0.02 3.89
C LEU A 16 5.69 -1.30 4.48
N LEU A 17 5.65 -1.44 5.81
CA LEU A 17 6.06 -2.67 6.49
C LEU A 17 5.22 -3.88 6.07
N ALA A 18 3.89 -3.74 6.09
CA ALA A 18 2.98 -4.80 5.68
C ALA A 18 3.16 -5.18 4.21
N GLY A 19 3.44 -4.19 3.35
CA GLY A 19 3.77 -4.43 1.95
C GLY A 19 5.08 -5.21 1.79
N ILE A 20 6.12 -4.89 2.55
CA ILE A 20 7.38 -5.66 2.55
C ILE A 20 7.13 -7.10 3.02
N VAL A 21 6.39 -7.28 4.10
CA VAL A 21 6.01 -8.62 4.59
C VAL A 21 5.24 -9.40 3.52
N ALA A 22 4.29 -8.75 2.84
CA ALA A 22 3.53 -9.34 1.75
C ALA A 22 4.41 -9.70 0.55
N LEU A 23 5.35 -8.83 0.15
CA LEU A 23 6.32 -9.11 -0.90
C LEU A 23 7.16 -10.34 -0.57
N VAL A 24 7.76 -10.38 0.62
CA VAL A 24 8.60 -11.49 1.06
C VAL A 24 7.81 -12.79 1.07
N TYR A 25 6.61 -12.78 1.66
CA TYR A 25 5.76 -13.97 1.71
C TYR A 25 5.38 -14.47 0.31
N PHE A 26 4.86 -13.61 -0.56
CA PHE A 26 4.44 -14.04 -1.89
C PHE A 26 5.62 -14.39 -2.80
N ALA A 27 6.78 -13.74 -2.66
CA ALA A 27 8.00 -14.13 -3.35
C ALA A 27 8.45 -15.53 -2.95
N TYR A 28 8.47 -15.81 -1.64
CA TYR A 28 8.76 -17.15 -1.13
C TYR A 28 7.73 -18.19 -1.62
N ALA A 29 6.45 -17.84 -1.61
CA ALA A 29 5.37 -18.74 -2.03
C ALA A 29 5.42 -19.06 -3.54
N VAL A 30 5.86 -18.10 -4.36
CA VAL A 30 6.14 -18.32 -5.79
C VAL A 30 7.37 -19.21 -5.97
N ALA A 31 8.49 -18.90 -5.30
CA ALA A 31 9.75 -19.64 -5.44
C ALA A 31 9.62 -21.11 -4.98
N SER A 32 8.92 -21.34 -3.89
CA SER A 32 8.68 -22.68 -3.33
C SER A 32 7.55 -23.44 -4.03
N LYS A 33 6.78 -22.79 -4.91
CA LYS A 33 5.53 -23.29 -5.52
C LYS A 33 4.52 -23.82 -4.47
N LYS A 34 4.64 -23.34 -3.23
CA LYS A 34 3.83 -23.72 -2.08
C LYS A 34 3.29 -22.46 -1.44
N GLY A 35 2.10 -22.52 -0.86
CA GLY A 35 1.55 -21.38 -0.16
C GLY A 35 0.39 -21.81 0.71
N ASP A 36 0.40 -21.35 1.95
CA ASP A 36 -0.73 -21.56 2.84
C ASP A 36 -1.83 -20.54 2.52
N ALA A 37 -3.02 -21.03 2.21
CA ALA A 37 -4.16 -20.20 1.87
C ALA A 37 -4.57 -19.29 3.03
N ARG A 38 -4.40 -19.75 4.28
CA ARG A 38 -4.73 -18.95 5.47
C ARG A 38 -3.74 -17.81 5.64
N THR A 39 -2.44 -18.09 5.58
CA THR A 39 -1.38 -17.07 5.68
C THR A 39 -1.47 -16.06 4.53
N ALA A 40 -1.69 -16.51 3.29
CA ALA A 40 -1.92 -15.63 2.15
C ALA A 40 -3.10 -14.68 2.36
N ARG A 41 -4.19 -15.17 2.96
CA ARG A 41 -5.36 -14.36 3.30
C ARG A 41 -5.04 -13.33 4.38
N ILE A 42 -4.38 -13.74 5.46
CA ILE A 42 -4.03 -12.85 6.59
C ILE A 42 -3.12 -11.72 6.10
N VAL A 43 -2.01 -12.07 5.45
CA VAL A 43 -1.02 -11.12 4.94
C VAL A 43 -1.65 -10.19 3.91
N GLY A 44 -2.43 -10.73 2.97
CA GLY A 44 -3.16 -9.93 1.99
C GLY A 44 -4.15 -8.96 2.62
N SER A 45 -4.96 -9.42 3.58
CA SER A 45 -5.96 -8.58 4.27
C SER A 45 -5.34 -7.51 5.16
N ALA A 46 -4.20 -7.81 5.80
CA ALA A 46 -3.49 -6.84 6.62
C ALA A 46 -2.94 -5.71 5.74
N PHE A 47 -2.33 -6.05 4.60
CA PHE A 47 -1.82 -5.07 3.66
C PHE A 47 -2.93 -4.19 3.06
N THR A 48 -4.00 -4.80 2.51
CA THR A 48 -5.12 -4.03 1.93
C THR A 48 -5.83 -3.20 2.99
N GLY A 49 -6.08 -3.75 4.18
CA GLY A 49 -6.75 -3.05 5.26
C GLY A 49 -5.95 -1.84 5.80
N LEU A 50 -4.62 -1.93 5.82
CA LEU A 50 -3.77 -0.79 6.18
C LEU A 50 -3.79 0.31 5.10
N ILE A 51 -3.82 -0.05 3.82
CA ILE A 51 -4.01 0.93 2.74
C ILE A 51 -5.37 1.62 2.89
N ASP A 52 -6.43 0.87 3.15
CA ASP A 52 -7.78 1.40 3.33
C ASP A 52 -7.83 2.37 4.53
N LEU A 53 -7.22 2.00 5.66
CA LEU A 53 -7.10 2.85 6.84
C LEU A 53 -6.33 4.15 6.52
N GLN A 54 -5.23 4.05 5.77
CA GLN A 54 -4.43 5.21 5.34
C GLN A 54 -5.28 6.18 4.52
N ILE A 55 -6.06 5.67 3.56
CA ILE A 55 -6.93 6.46 2.70
C ILE A 55 -8.03 7.13 3.53
N VAL A 56 -8.68 6.40 4.44
CA VAL A 56 -9.73 6.96 5.32
C VAL A 56 -9.17 8.11 6.15
N LEU A 57 -8.00 7.94 6.77
CA LEU A 57 -7.35 9.01 7.53
C LEU A 57 -7.01 10.21 6.65
N GLY A 58 -6.56 9.98 5.41
CA GLY A 58 -6.28 11.04 4.44
C GLY A 58 -7.53 11.81 4.01
N LEU A 59 -8.63 11.11 3.75
CA LEU A 59 -9.93 11.70 3.42
C LEU A 59 -10.49 12.52 4.59
N LEU A 60 -10.35 12.04 5.82
CA LEU A 60 -10.72 12.82 7.02
C LEU A 60 -9.91 14.12 7.09
N MET A 61 -8.60 14.07 6.85
CA MET A 61 -7.77 15.28 6.84
C MET A 61 -8.23 16.30 5.77
N VAL A 62 -8.63 15.83 4.59
CA VAL A 62 -9.19 16.67 3.52
C VAL A 62 -10.53 17.28 3.93
N ALA A 63 -11.42 16.47 4.52
CA ALA A 63 -12.72 16.93 5.01
C ALA A 63 -12.59 18.02 6.09
N PHE A 64 -11.52 18.00 6.88
CA PHE A 64 -11.20 19.03 7.87
C PHE A 64 -10.36 20.21 7.32
N GLY A 65 -10.16 20.31 6.00
CA GLY A 65 -9.62 21.52 5.34
C GLY A 65 -8.14 21.48 4.94
N LEU A 66 -7.46 20.34 5.00
CA LEU A 66 -6.11 20.19 4.44
C LEU A 66 -6.18 19.89 2.94
N PHE A 67 -6.08 20.92 2.09
CA PHE A 67 -6.11 20.75 0.63
C PHE A 67 -5.05 21.61 -0.08
N TYR A 68 -4.26 21.00 -0.96
CA TYR A 68 -3.28 21.67 -1.83
C TYR A 68 -3.06 20.85 -3.11
N SER A 69 -2.51 21.47 -4.18
CA SER A 69 -2.46 20.87 -5.52
C SER A 69 -1.74 19.52 -5.60
N ALA A 70 -0.60 19.36 -4.94
CA ALA A 70 0.14 18.09 -4.91
C ALA A 70 -0.57 16.97 -4.13
N LEU A 71 -1.56 17.30 -3.28
CA LEU A 71 -2.37 16.32 -2.56
C LEU A 71 -3.25 15.49 -3.49
N ILE A 72 -3.67 16.07 -4.63
CA ILE A 72 -4.51 15.41 -5.62
C ILE A 72 -3.77 14.20 -6.21
N GLY A 73 -2.52 14.40 -6.65
CA GLY A 73 -1.68 13.32 -7.19
C GLY A 73 -1.47 12.20 -6.17
N HIS A 74 -1.18 12.54 -4.91
CA HIS A 74 -1.07 11.56 -3.83
C HIS A 74 -2.36 10.77 -3.63
N MET A 75 -3.51 11.44 -3.54
CA MET A 75 -4.80 10.80 -3.30
C MET A 75 -5.14 9.79 -4.41
N PHE A 76 -4.99 10.18 -5.67
CA PHE A 76 -5.24 9.28 -6.79
C PHE A 76 -4.27 8.09 -6.83
N MET A 77 -2.99 8.31 -6.53
CA MET A 77 -2.01 7.22 -6.43
C MET A 77 -2.34 6.23 -5.31
N MET A 78 -2.81 6.71 -4.16
CA MET A 78 -3.23 5.85 -3.05
C MET A 78 -4.49 5.04 -3.40
N ILE A 79 -5.48 5.66 -4.05
CA ILE A 79 -6.69 4.97 -4.52
C ILE A 79 -6.33 3.91 -5.56
N ALA A 80 -5.46 4.23 -6.52
CA ALA A 80 -4.95 3.26 -7.49
C ALA A 80 -4.21 2.10 -6.80
N ALA A 81 -3.38 2.40 -5.79
CA ALA A 81 -2.68 1.38 -5.00
C ALA A 81 -3.66 0.43 -4.30
N ALA A 82 -4.74 0.95 -3.72
CA ALA A 82 -5.80 0.14 -3.11
C ALA A 82 -6.50 -0.74 -4.15
N ALA A 83 -6.89 -0.18 -5.29
CA ALA A 83 -7.56 -0.91 -6.36
C ALA A 83 -6.70 -2.08 -6.88
N VAL A 84 -5.40 -1.83 -7.10
CA VAL A 84 -4.44 -2.87 -7.52
C VAL A 84 -4.26 -3.92 -6.42
N ALA A 85 -4.14 -3.52 -5.16
CA ALA A 85 -3.99 -4.46 -4.05
C ALA A 85 -5.22 -5.36 -3.92
N HIS A 86 -6.43 -4.80 -3.84
CA HIS A 86 -7.67 -5.58 -3.75
C HIS A 86 -7.89 -6.46 -4.99
N GLY A 87 -7.68 -5.91 -6.19
CA GLY A 87 -7.81 -6.62 -7.45
C GLY A 87 -6.88 -7.82 -7.52
N SER A 88 -5.59 -7.64 -7.21
CA SER A 88 -4.62 -8.73 -7.24
C SER A 88 -4.90 -9.82 -6.19
N MET A 89 -5.38 -9.46 -4.99
CA MET A 89 -5.79 -10.44 -3.99
C MET A 89 -7.00 -11.25 -4.48
N ARG A 90 -7.98 -10.58 -5.11
CA ARG A 90 -9.18 -11.21 -5.65
C ARG A 90 -8.86 -12.13 -6.84
N PHE A 91 -8.10 -11.65 -7.82
CA PHE A 91 -7.73 -12.42 -9.01
C PHE A 91 -6.77 -13.56 -8.68
N GLY A 92 -5.80 -13.33 -7.78
CA GLY A 92 -4.90 -14.37 -7.32
C GLY A 92 -5.61 -15.48 -6.55
N ARG A 93 -6.74 -15.18 -5.90
CA ARG A 93 -7.61 -16.19 -5.26
C ARG A 93 -8.42 -17.02 -6.25
N SER A 94 -8.80 -16.43 -7.38
CA SER A 94 -9.57 -17.13 -8.42
C SER A 94 -8.68 -17.85 -9.44
N ALA A 95 -7.35 -17.84 -9.27
CA ALA A 95 -6.43 -18.44 -10.21
C ALA A 95 -6.54 -19.99 -10.21
N PRO A 96 -6.39 -20.67 -11.37
CA PRO A 96 -6.50 -22.12 -11.46
C PRO A 96 -5.39 -22.88 -10.71
N ASP A 97 -4.21 -22.26 -10.60
CA ASP A 97 -3.01 -22.83 -9.98
C ASP A 97 -2.52 -21.89 -8.87
N VAL A 98 -2.05 -22.49 -7.77
CA VAL A 98 -1.41 -21.81 -6.64
C VAL A 98 -0.22 -20.97 -7.11
N ALA A 99 0.60 -21.48 -8.02
CA ALA A 99 1.76 -20.76 -8.54
C ALA A 99 1.33 -19.46 -9.23
N ARG A 100 0.35 -19.54 -10.16
CA ARG A 100 -0.19 -18.37 -10.86
C ARG A 100 -0.87 -17.41 -9.90
N GLY A 101 -1.64 -17.93 -8.93
CA GLY A 101 -2.31 -17.11 -7.92
C GLY A 101 -1.35 -16.30 -7.06
N ASN A 102 -0.24 -16.92 -6.64
CA ASN A 102 0.80 -16.24 -5.86
C ASN A 102 1.58 -15.22 -6.69
N THR A 103 1.84 -15.50 -7.98
CA THR A 103 2.48 -14.53 -8.88
C THR A 103 1.61 -13.29 -9.09
N ILE A 104 0.30 -13.44 -9.28
CA ILE A 104 -0.63 -12.31 -9.41
C ILE A 104 -0.61 -11.44 -8.15
N ARG A 105 -0.64 -12.06 -6.96
CA ARG A 105 -0.57 -11.34 -5.68
C ARG A 105 0.76 -10.64 -5.50
N LEU A 106 1.87 -11.30 -5.81
CA LEU A 106 3.22 -10.73 -5.73
C LEU A 106 3.34 -9.47 -6.59
N LEU A 107 2.96 -9.57 -7.87
CA LEU A 107 2.98 -8.45 -8.80
C LEU A 107 2.06 -7.32 -8.35
N GLY A 108 0.86 -7.65 -7.87
CA GLY A 108 -0.07 -6.66 -7.35
C GLY A 108 0.45 -5.92 -6.12
N VAL A 109 1.06 -6.62 -5.17
CA VAL A 109 1.71 -6.01 -4.01
C VAL A 109 2.87 -5.11 -4.45
N ALA A 110 3.71 -5.56 -5.39
CA ALA A 110 4.84 -4.77 -5.90
C ALA A 110 4.37 -3.47 -6.59
N VAL A 111 3.38 -3.56 -7.47
CA VAL A 111 2.80 -2.40 -8.17
C VAL A 111 2.11 -1.47 -7.18
N SER A 112 1.34 -2.01 -6.22
CA SER A 112 0.69 -1.22 -5.17
C SER A 112 1.71 -0.46 -4.32
N LEU A 113 2.80 -1.11 -3.90
CA LEU A 113 3.89 -0.44 -3.18
C LEU A 113 4.57 0.64 -4.01
N ALA A 114 4.83 0.40 -5.29
CA ALA A 114 5.38 1.41 -6.18
C ALA A 114 4.46 2.63 -6.29
N LEU A 115 3.14 2.43 -6.35
CA LEU A 115 2.16 3.50 -6.33
C LEU A 115 2.14 4.27 -5.00
N VAL A 116 2.22 3.57 -3.86
CA VAL A 116 2.32 4.20 -2.53
C VAL A 116 3.58 5.07 -2.45
N VAL A 117 4.74 4.53 -2.84
CA VAL A 117 6.01 5.26 -2.83
C VAL A 117 5.97 6.45 -3.79
N GLY A 118 5.46 6.26 -5.01
CA GLY A 118 5.28 7.35 -5.98
C GLY A 118 4.35 8.45 -5.46
N GLY A 119 3.26 8.08 -4.79
CA GLY A 119 2.38 9.03 -4.11
C GLY A 119 3.06 9.82 -3.00
N ILE A 120 3.99 9.21 -2.26
CA ILE A 120 4.78 9.91 -1.22
C ILE A 120 5.75 10.90 -1.86
N MET A 121 6.45 10.46 -2.92
CA MET A 121 7.41 11.29 -3.66
C MET A 121 6.72 12.47 -4.36
N ALA A 122 5.49 12.30 -4.84
CA ALA A 122 4.69 13.37 -5.44
C ALA A 122 4.39 14.53 -4.48
N ILE A 123 4.41 14.29 -3.16
CA ILE A 123 4.28 15.34 -2.13
C ILE A 123 5.64 16.01 -1.83
N GLY A 124 6.74 15.56 -2.43
CA GLY A 124 8.09 16.07 -2.15
C GLY A 124 8.61 15.66 -0.77
N ARG A 125 8.02 14.64 -0.15
CA ARG A 125 8.45 14.10 1.15
C ARG A 125 9.31 12.87 0.96
N SER A 126 10.35 12.73 1.78
CA SER A 126 11.17 11.52 1.81
C SER A 126 10.38 10.34 2.39
N VAL A 127 10.62 9.16 1.81
CA VAL A 127 9.99 7.90 2.25
C VAL A 127 10.43 7.53 3.68
N PHE A 128 11.64 7.92 4.07
CA PHE A 128 12.28 7.57 5.35
C PHE A 128 12.30 8.69 6.40
N GLY A 129 11.63 9.82 6.18
CA GLY A 129 11.41 10.82 7.24
C GLY A 129 12.53 11.86 7.46
N SER A 130 13.62 11.84 6.68
CA SER A 130 14.61 12.93 6.67
C SER A 130 14.80 13.45 5.25
N GLY A 131 13.95 14.37 4.83
CA GLY A 131 14.23 15.22 3.66
C GLY A 131 14.55 16.60 4.20
N SER A 132 15.82 17.01 4.13
CA SER A 132 16.17 18.42 4.23
C SER A 132 15.25 19.20 3.27
N PRO A 133 14.72 20.37 3.66
CA PRO A 133 13.89 21.16 2.77
C PRO A 133 14.72 21.52 1.55
N THR A 134 14.45 20.89 0.41
CA THR A 134 14.88 21.43 -0.87
C THR A 134 14.05 22.67 -1.09
N LEU A 135 14.65 23.81 -0.75
CA LEU A 135 14.22 25.14 -1.13
C LEU A 135 13.91 25.14 -2.64
N ILE A 136 12.63 25.30 -2.97
CA ILE A 136 12.18 25.87 -4.24
C ILE A 136 11.31 27.06 -3.84
#